data_AF-A0A434MLK7-F1
#
_entry.id   AF-A0A434MLK7-F1
#
_cell.length_a   1.000
_cell.length_b   1.000
_cell.length_c   1.000
_cell.angle_alpha   90.00
_cell.angle_beta   90.00
_cell.angle_gamma   90.00
#
_symmetry.space_group_name_H-M   'P 1'
#
loop_
_entity.id
_entity.type
_entity.pdbx_description
1 polymer ?
#
loop_
_entity_poly.entity_id
_entity_poly.type
_entity_poly.pdbx_seq_one_letter_code
_entity_poly.pdbx_strand_id
1 'polypeptide(L)'
;MTSKAAFRHDVIAGMHCLVPCDNDGFEMLLAMKRGKEVLTEIHTPRNVRHHRMLFLLIRHVIDGGAWEGDEETLLDWIKYATGHVKTSIDHMGNPHYVPKSIAFVSMDQAAFLRFFERAVFAICHRLLGDGENWEKLRDQIIEIVDGRFTSQANHMGRAA
;
A
#
# COMPACT_ATOMS: atom_id res chain seq x y z
N MET A 1 -16.36 9.13 15.00
CA MET A 1 -15.72 8.14 14.11
C MET A 1 -14.23 8.25 14.32
N THR A 2 -13.58 7.17 14.73
CA THR A 2 -12.12 7.13 14.83
C THR A 2 -11.57 6.95 13.42
N SER A 3 -11.14 8.04 12.79
CA SER A 3 -10.42 7.96 11.50
C SER A 3 -9.05 7.34 11.76
N LYS A 4 -8.60 6.45 10.87
CA LYS A 4 -7.32 5.77 11.03
C LYS A 4 -6.56 5.82 9.69
N ALA A 5 -5.27 6.11 9.75
CA ALA A 5 -4.39 6.24 8.59
C ALA A 5 -2.96 5.75 8.92
N ALA A 6 -2.14 5.53 7.88
CA ALA A 6 -0.77 5.05 8.05
C ALA A 6 0.23 6.19 8.25
N PHE A 7 1.03 6.12 9.31
CA PHE A 7 2.09 7.09 9.59
C PHE A 7 3.42 6.37 9.79
N ARG A 8 4.51 7.00 9.30
CA ARG A 8 5.87 6.64 9.68
C ARG A 8 6.37 7.62 10.72
N HIS A 9 7.18 7.12 11.65
CA HIS A 9 7.95 7.96 12.54
C HIS A 9 9.17 8.52 11.80
N ASP A 10 9.40 9.83 11.89
CA ASP A 10 10.56 10.50 11.30
C ASP A 10 11.06 11.63 12.23
N VAL A 11 12.26 12.14 11.96
CA VAL A 11 12.84 13.27 12.68
C VAL A 11 13.05 14.43 11.71
N ILE A 12 12.29 15.51 11.87
CA ILE A 12 12.35 16.71 11.00
C ILE A 12 12.74 17.90 11.87
N ALA A 13 13.84 18.57 11.51
CA ALA A 13 14.40 19.70 12.27
C ALA A 13 14.59 19.39 13.77
N GLY A 14 14.99 18.15 14.09
CA GLY A 14 15.22 17.69 15.47
C GLY A 14 13.94 17.32 16.25
N MET A 15 12.76 17.43 15.64
CA MET A 15 11.50 17.05 16.26
C MET A 15 11.02 15.68 15.76
N HIS A 16 10.53 14.86 16.68
CA HIS A 16 9.91 13.57 16.37
C HIS A 16 8.50 13.79 15.83
N CYS A 17 8.26 13.33 14.59
CA CYS A 17 7.03 13.59 13.84
C CYS A 17 6.42 12.29 13.33
N LEU A 18 5.08 12.24 13.30
CA LEU A 18 4.34 11.28 12.47
C LEU A 18 4.16 11.89 11.09
N VAL A 19 4.68 11.21 10.07
CA VAL A 19 4.60 11.63 8.66
C VAL A 19 3.63 10.69 7.93
N PRO A 20 2.63 11.22 7.21
CA PRO A 20 1.65 10.39 6.53
C PRO A 20 2.33 9.56 5.44
N CYS A 21 1.91 8.30 5.30
CA CYS A 21 2.41 7.37 4.28
C CYS A 21 1.45 7.18 3.10
N ASP A 22 0.21 7.63 3.25
CA ASP A 22 -0.86 7.54 2.26
C ASP A 22 -1.68 8.85 2.20
N ASN A 23 -2.57 8.92 1.21
CA ASN A 23 -3.42 10.09 1.00
C ASN A 23 -4.39 10.31 2.17
N ASP A 24 -4.90 9.23 2.77
CA ASP A 24 -5.79 9.30 3.93
C ASP A 24 -5.09 9.99 5.12
N GLY A 25 -3.83 9.64 5.40
CA GLY A 25 -3.05 10.30 6.46
C GLY A 25 -2.75 11.75 6.16
N PHE A 26 -2.51 12.09 4.89
CA PHE A 26 -2.26 13.46 4.45
C PHE A 26 -3.50 14.34 4.64
N GLU A 27 -4.66 13.89 4.15
CA GLU A 27 -5.95 14.55 4.35
C GLU A 27 -6.32 14.68 5.83
N MET A 28 -6.02 13.64 6.63
CA MET A 28 -6.27 13.66 8.06
C MET A 28 -5.47 14.75 8.77
N LEU A 29 -4.19 14.95 8.41
CA LEU A 29 -3.38 16.04 8.95
C LEU A 29 -3.81 17.42 8.43
N LEU A 30 -4.21 17.53 7.17
CA LEU A 30 -4.74 18.77 6.59
C LEU A 30 -6.01 19.25 7.31
N ALA A 31 -6.88 18.32 7.68
CA ALA A 31 -8.11 18.62 8.42
C ALA A 31 -7.86 19.06 9.88
N MET A 32 -6.68 18.78 10.45
CA MET A 32 -6.36 19.15 11.83
C MET A 32 -6.05 20.64 11.96
N LYS A 33 -6.60 21.28 13.01
CA LYS A 33 -6.24 22.67 13.34
C LYS A 33 -4.80 22.72 13.88
N ARG A 34 -3.99 23.59 13.29
CA ARG A 34 -2.62 23.86 13.76
C ARG A 34 -2.63 24.24 15.24
N GLY A 35 -1.70 23.67 16.00
CA GLY A 35 -1.48 23.97 17.42
C GLY A 35 -2.47 23.32 18.40
N LYS A 36 -3.41 22.50 17.92
CA LYS A 36 -4.27 21.71 18.81
C LYS A 36 -3.64 20.37 19.16
N GLU A 37 -3.72 20.03 20.44
CA GLU A 37 -3.43 18.67 20.92
C GLU A 37 -4.51 17.70 20.44
N VAL A 38 -4.08 16.51 20.02
CA VAL A 38 -4.95 15.43 19.59
C VAL A 38 -4.53 14.14 20.29
N LEU A 39 -5.51 13.32 20.64
CA LEU A 39 -5.25 11.95 21.11
C LEU A 39 -5.05 11.06 19.88
N THR A 40 -3.97 10.29 19.88
CA THR A 40 -3.67 9.33 18.82
C THR A 40 -3.48 7.94 19.40
N GLU A 41 -4.00 6.93 18.72
CA GLU A 41 -3.82 5.53 19.06
C GLU A 41 -2.84 4.91 18.06
N ILE A 42 -1.64 4.58 18.54
CA ILE A 42 -0.57 4.05 17.68
C ILE A 42 -0.68 2.53 17.66
N HIS A 43 -1.05 1.99 16.51
CA HIS A 43 -0.95 0.56 16.23
C HIS A 43 0.22 0.33 15.29
N THR A 44 1.19 -0.47 15.71
CA THR A 44 2.27 -0.94 14.83
C THR A 44 1.75 -2.10 13.99
N PRO A 45 1.55 -1.96 12.66
CA PRO A 45 1.10 -3.06 11.84
C PRO A 45 2.21 -4.12 11.78
N ARG A 46 1.85 -5.39 11.94
CA ARG A 46 2.84 -6.47 12.04
C ARG A 46 3.64 -6.73 10.76
N ASN A 47 3.30 -6.14 9.61
CA ASN A 47 4.18 -6.14 8.44
C ASN A 47 3.80 -5.07 7.39
N VAL A 48 4.30 -3.84 7.56
CA VAL A 48 4.13 -2.70 6.61
C VAL A 48 4.79 -2.98 5.24
N ARG A 49 5.61 -4.04 5.12
CA ARG A 49 6.45 -4.31 3.95
C ARG A 49 5.64 -4.69 2.72
N HIS A 50 4.59 -5.51 2.87
CA HIS A 50 3.79 -5.98 1.73
C HIS A 50 3.00 -4.85 1.05
N HIS A 51 2.59 -3.83 1.80
CA HIS A 51 1.97 -2.64 1.22
C HIS A 51 2.97 -1.84 0.39
N ARG A 52 4.17 -1.56 0.94
CA ARG A 52 5.25 -0.92 0.16
C ARG A 52 5.60 -1.72 -1.09
N MET A 53 5.63 -3.04 -0.97
CA MET A 53 5.89 -3.96 -2.08
C MET A 53 4.85 -3.83 -3.19
N LEU A 54 3.57 -3.77 -2.84
CA LEU A 54 2.49 -3.58 -3.81
C LEU A 54 2.66 -2.26 -4.59
N PHE A 55 2.92 -1.16 -3.91
CA PHE A 55 3.09 0.14 -4.58
C PHE A 55 4.35 0.22 -5.44
N LEU A 56 5.44 -0.45 -5.06
CA LEU A 56 6.61 -0.58 -5.92
C LEU A 56 6.32 -1.37 -7.19
N LEU A 57 5.53 -2.45 -7.09
CA LEU A 57 5.10 -3.22 -8.26
C LEU A 57 4.20 -2.38 -9.17
N ILE A 58 3.24 -1.64 -8.61
CA ILE A 58 2.36 -0.72 -9.36
C ILE A 58 3.21 0.29 -10.15
N ARG A 59 4.20 0.92 -9.51
CA ARG A 59 5.12 1.85 -10.18
C ARG A 59 5.91 1.18 -11.29
N HIS A 60 6.43 -0.02 -11.04
CA HIS A 60 7.18 -0.76 -12.05
C HIS A 60 6.34 -1.04 -13.31
N VAL A 61 5.06 -1.41 -13.14
CA VAL A 61 4.11 -1.63 -14.25
C VAL A 61 3.87 -0.36 -15.04
N ILE A 62 3.65 0.76 -14.36
CA ILE A 62 3.40 2.07 -14.98
C ILE A 62 4.66 2.57 -15.71
N ASP A 63 5.81 2.55 -15.04
CA ASP A 63 7.10 2.95 -15.60
C ASP A 63 7.50 2.07 -16.80
N GLY A 64 7.12 0.79 -16.77
CA GLY A 64 7.31 -0.17 -17.86
C GLY A 64 6.34 0.00 -19.04
N GLY A 65 5.37 0.91 -18.95
CA GLY A 65 4.39 1.17 -20.01
C GLY A 65 3.32 0.09 -20.17
N ALA A 66 3.18 -0.82 -19.21
CA ALA A 66 2.16 -1.88 -19.22
C ALA A 66 0.78 -1.37 -18.72
N TRP A 67 0.70 -0.10 -18.33
CA TRP A 67 -0.53 0.58 -17.93
C TRP A 67 -0.50 2.05 -18.36
N GLU A 68 -1.58 2.55 -18.95
CA GLU A 68 -1.66 3.93 -19.46
C GLU A 68 -2.22 4.95 -18.45
N GLY A 69 -2.68 4.48 -17.28
CA GLY A 69 -3.21 5.32 -16.20
C GLY A 69 -2.23 5.58 -15.05
N ASP A 70 -2.75 6.12 -13.96
CA ASP A 70 -2.01 6.39 -12.72
C ASP A 70 -2.06 5.23 -11.70
N GLU A 71 -1.41 5.44 -10.54
CA GLU A 71 -1.38 4.45 -9.46
C GLU A 71 -2.78 4.11 -8.94
N GLU A 72 -3.70 5.08 -8.92
CA GLU A 72 -5.06 4.90 -8.39
C GLU A 72 -5.90 4.02 -9.32
N THR A 73 -5.89 4.32 -10.62
CA THR A 73 -6.62 3.54 -11.64
C THR A 73 -6.07 2.13 -11.78
N LEU A 74 -4.75 1.94 -11.68
CA LEU A 74 -4.14 0.61 -11.66
C LEU A 74 -4.53 -0.15 -10.39
N LEU A 75 -4.50 0.52 -9.23
CA LEU A 75 -4.90 -0.09 -7.96
C LEU A 75 -6.38 -0.52 -7.98
N ASP A 76 -7.26 0.28 -8.57
CA ASP A 76 -8.67 -0.08 -8.73
C ASP A 76 -8.84 -1.26 -9.69
N TRP A 77 -8.14 -1.25 -10.82
CA TRP A 77 -8.10 -2.42 -11.70
C TRP A 77 -7.66 -3.69 -10.98
N ILE A 78 -6.62 -3.61 -10.13
CA ILE A 78 -6.15 -4.74 -9.30
C ILE A 78 -7.27 -5.21 -8.35
N LYS A 79 -7.98 -4.29 -7.68
CA LYS A 79 -9.09 -4.63 -6.78
C LYS A 79 -10.22 -5.32 -7.55
N TYR A 80 -10.56 -4.87 -8.76
CA TYR A 80 -11.54 -5.55 -9.61
C TYR A 80 -11.05 -6.93 -10.04
N ALA A 81 -9.82 -7.04 -10.54
CA ALA A 81 -9.22 -8.28 -11.02
C ALA A 81 -9.13 -9.35 -9.92
N THR A 82 -8.93 -8.93 -8.68
CA THR A 82 -8.89 -9.79 -7.49
C THR A 82 -10.25 -9.90 -6.80
N GLY A 83 -11.32 -9.32 -7.33
CA GLY A 83 -12.64 -9.33 -6.68
C GLY A 83 -12.63 -8.75 -5.26
N HIS A 84 -11.66 -7.89 -4.93
CA HIS A 84 -11.61 -7.12 -3.68
C HIS A 84 -12.59 -5.93 -3.76
N VAL A 85 -13.85 -6.26 -3.98
CA VAL A 85 -14.94 -5.33 -4.22
C VAL A 85 -16.10 -5.64 -3.28
N LYS A 86 -16.95 -4.65 -3.09
CA LYS A 86 -18.28 -4.78 -2.52
C LYS A 86 -19.28 -4.73 -3.68
N THR A 87 -20.15 -5.72 -3.75
CA THR A 87 -21.28 -5.69 -4.67
C THR A 87 -22.46 -5.00 -4.00
N SER A 88 -23.05 -4.02 -4.67
CA SER A 88 -24.32 -3.40 -4.28
C SER A 88 -25.29 -3.47 -5.44
N ILE A 89 -26.56 -3.74 -5.16
CA ILE A 89 -27.61 -3.74 -6.16
C ILE A 89 -28.33 -2.39 -6.07
N ASP A 90 -28.51 -1.72 -7.20
CA ASP A 90 -29.28 -0.48 -7.25
C ASP A 90 -30.80 -0.74 -7.18
N HIS A 91 -31.58 0.34 -7.15
CA HIS A 91 -33.04 0.26 -7.11
C HIS A 91 -33.67 -0.34 -8.38
N MET A 92 -32.89 -0.48 -9.46
CA MET A 92 -33.31 -1.10 -10.72
C MET A 92 -32.86 -2.56 -10.85
N GLY A 93 -32.15 -3.11 -9.85
CA GLY A 93 -31.66 -4.48 -9.86
C GLY A 93 -30.28 -4.66 -10.52
N ASN A 94 -29.59 -3.59 -10.93
CA ASN A 94 -28.27 -3.72 -11.56
C ASN A 94 -27.16 -3.88 -10.52
N PRO A 95 -26.20 -4.81 -10.73
CA PRO A 95 -25.05 -4.95 -9.86
C PRO A 95 -24.01 -3.87 -10.12
N HIS A 96 -23.58 -3.19 -9.06
CA HIS A 96 -22.47 -2.24 -9.03
C HIS A 96 -21.33 -2.80 -8.17
N TYR A 97 -20.09 -2.69 -8.66
CA TYR A 97 -18.90 -3.12 -7.95
C TYR A 97 -18.14 -1.89 -7.44
N VAL A 98 -17.98 -1.80 -6.13
CA VAL A 98 -17.22 -0.71 -5.49
C VAL A 98 -15.95 -1.31 -4.89
N PRO A 99 -14.75 -0.84 -5.28
CA PRO A 99 -13.50 -1.33 -4.73
C PRO A 99 -13.43 -1.15 -3.22
N LYS A 100 -13.01 -2.20 -2.50
CA LYS A 100 -12.81 -2.12 -1.06
C LYS A 100 -11.47 -1.45 -0.75
N SER A 101 -11.44 -0.69 0.34
CA SER A 101 -10.18 -0.16 0.87
C SER A 101 -9.24 -1.32 1.23
N ILE A 102 -7.97 -1.14 0.93
CA ILE A 102 -6.89 -2.04 1.36
C ILE A 102 -6.08 -1.44 2.51
N ALA A 103 -6.45 -0.26 3.03
CA ALA A 103 -5.73 0.39 4.12
C ALA A 103 -5.53 -0.58 5.30
N PHE A 104 -4.41 -0.45 6.02
CA PHE A 104 -4.04 -1.33 7.15
C PHE A 104 -5.13 -1.53 8.21
N VAL A 105 -6.07 -0.59 8.26
CA VAL A 105 -7.18 -0.54 9.22
C VAL A 105 -8.37 -1.34 8.71
N SER A 106 -8.55 -1.37 7.40
CA SER A 106 -9.66 -2.00 6.70
C SER A 106 -9.46 -3.52 6.54
N MET A 107 -8.25 -4.01 6.73
CA MET A 107 -7.87 -5.39 6.43
C MET A 107 -6.80 -5.91 7.39
N ASP A 108 -6.99 -7.12 7.94
CA ASP A 108 -5.95 -7.78 8.73
C ASP A 108 -4.77 -8.25 7.86
N GLN A 109 -3.64 -8.54 8.50
CA GLN A 109 -2.40 -8.91 7.81
C GLN A 109 -2.53 -10.16 6.92
N ALA A 110 -3.31 -11.15 7.36
CA ALA A 110 -3.47 -12.41 6.62
C ALA A 110 -4.38 -12.19 5.41
N ALA A 111 -5.43 -11.40 5.55
CA ALA A 111 -6.29 -10.96 4.48
C ALA A 111 -5.52 -10.11 3.45
N PHE A 112 -4.64 -9.22 3.91
CA PHE A 112 -3.78 -8.45 3.03
C PHE A 112 -2.82 -9.34 2.26
N LEU A 113 -2.18 -10.32 2.91
CA LEU A 113 -1.26 -11.24 2.24
C LEU A 113 -1.96 -12.01 1.11
N ARG A 114 -3.17 -12.52 1.36
CA ARG A 114 -3.98 -13.19 0.31
C ARG A 114 -4.36 -12.24 -0.83
N PHE A 115 -4.70 -10.99 -0.52
CA PHE A 115 -4.96 -9.98 -1.54
C PHE A 115 -3.70 -9.69 -2.37
N PHE A 116 -2.57 -9.51 -1.69
CA PHE A 116 -1.28 -9.21 -2.28
C PHE A 116 -0.83 -10.30 -3.26
N GLU A 117 -0.89 -11.58 -2.86
CA GLU A 117 -0.54 -12.70 -3.74
C GLU A 117 -1.38 -12.73 -5.02
N ARG A 118 -2.69 -12.48 -4.88
CA ARG A 118 -3.63 -12.42 -6.02
C ARG A 118 -3.37 -11.20 -6.91
N ALA A 119 -2.98 -10.07 -6.32
CA ALA A 119 -2.61 -8.86 -7.04
C ALA A 119 -1.34 -9.08 -7.88
N VAL A 120 -0.30 -9.65 -7.29
CA VAL A 120 0.95 -10.02 -8.00
C VAL A 120 0.63 -10.94 -9.16
N PHE A 121 -0.15 -12.01 -8.92
CA PHE A 121 -0.57 -12.94 -9.96
C PHE A 121 -1.31 -12.22 -11.10
N ALA A 122 -2.29 -11.37 -10.78
CA ALA A 122 -3.07 -10.65 -11.78
C ALA A 122 -2.21 -9.71 -12.64
N ILE A 123 -1.29 -8.98 -12.01
CA ILE A 123 -0.36 -8.07 -12.72
C ILE A 123 0.53 -8.85 -13.67
N CYS A 124 1.18 -9.91 -13.17
CA CYS A 124 2.15 -10.65 -13.98
C CYS A 124 1.46 -11.31 -15.18
N HIS A 125 0.34 -12.00 -14.97
CA HIS A 125 -0.31 -12.74 -16.06
C HIS A 125 -1.11 -11.87 -17.03
N ARG A 126 -1.64 -10.73 -16.60
CA ARG A 126 -2.55 -9.92 -17.44
C ARG A 126 -1.95 -8.64 -17.98
N LEU A 127 -0.92 -8.09 -17.33
CA LEU A 127 -0.27 -6.84 -17.75
C LEU A 127 1.12 -7.09 -18.30
N LEU A 128 1.93 -7.91 -17.63
CA LEU A 128 3.33 -8.18 -18.03
C LEU A 128 3.48 -9.39 -18.96
N GLY A 129 2.46 -10.26 -19.01
CA GLY A 129 2.41 -11.45 -19.87
C GLY A 129 3.20 -12.64 -19.32
N ASP A 130 3.03 -13.81 -19.94
CA ASP A 130 3.60 -15.10 -19.47
C ASP A 130 5.14 -15.21 -19.67
N GLY A 131 5.78 -14.18 -20.23
CA GLY A 131 7.22 -14.15 -20.49
C GLY A 131 8.08 -13.75 -19.28
N GLU A 132 7.48 -13.09 -18.28
CA GLU A 132 8.20 -12.71 -17.06
C GLU A 132 8.01 -13.76 -15.96
N ASN A 133 9.13 -14.22 -15.39
CA ASN A 133 9.11 -15.10 -14.24
C ASN A 133 8.61 -14.29 -13.02
N TRP A 134 7.32 -14.39 -12.74
CA TRP A 134 6.64 -13.67 -11.67
C TRP A 134 7.22 -13.94 -10.28
N GLU A 135 7.77 -15.15 -10.03
CA GLU A 135 8.44 -15.49 -8.78
C GLU A 135 9.73 -14.68 -8.65
N LYS A 136 10.48 -14.56 -9.75
CA LYS A 136 11.69 -13.74 -9.81
C LYS A 136 11.38 -12.25 -9.64
N LEU A 137 10.32 -11.74 -10.27
CA LEU A 137 9.90 -10.33 -10.09
C LEU A 137 9.47 -10.07 -8.64
N ARG A 138 8.66 -10.97 -8.07
CA ARG A 138 8.28 -10.93 -6.64
C ARG A 138 9.52 -10.89 -5.76
N ASP A 139 10.46 -11.81 -5.97
CA ASP A 139 11.66 -11.94 -5.15
C ASP A 139 12.58 -10.72 -5.30
N GLN A 140 12.71 -10.16 -6.51
CA GLN A 140 13.43 -8.90 -6.74
C GLN A 140 12.79 -7.71 -6.00
N ILE A 141 11.46 -7.61 -5.99
CA ILE A 141 10.78 -6.53 -5.28
C ILE A 141 10.90 -6.75 -3.76
N ILE A 142 10.83 -7.99 -3.27
CA ILE A 142 11.14 -8.35 -1.88
C ILE A 142 12.56 -7.90 -1.53
N GLU A 143 13.55 -8.22 -2.35
CA GLU A 143 14.94 -7.79 -2.17
C GLU A 143 15.09 -6.26 -2.20
N ILE A 144 14.37 -5.54 -3.05
CA ILE A 144 14.39 -4.06 -3.06
C ILE A 144 13.81 -3.49 -1.76
N VAL A 145 12.74 -4.10 -1.24
CA VAL A 145 12.08 -3.64 -0.02
C VAL A 145 12.92 -3.96 1.22
N ASP A 146 13.50 -5.16 1.28
CA ASP A 146 14.30 -5.64 2.41
C ASP A 146 15.76 -5.12 2.34
N GLY A 147 16.40 -5.17 1.16
CA GLY A 147 17.79 -4.79 0.90
C GLY A 147 18.09 -3.29 1.02
N ARG A 148 17.14 -2.41 0.65
CA ARG A 148 17.28 -0.96 0.85
C ARG A 148 17.20 -0.53 2.31
N PHE A 149 16.74 -1.41 3.21
CA PHE A 149 16.68 -1.14 4.65
C PHE A 149 17.69 -1.95 5.46
N THR A 150 18.25 -3.06 4.96
CA THR A 150 19.47 -3.63 5.55
C THR A 150 20.65 -2.66 5.46
N SER A 151 20.70 -1.78 4.45
CA SER A 151 21.71 -0.72 4.38
C SER A 151 21.49 0.42 5.41
N GLN A 152 20.24 0.69 5.82
CA GLN A 152 19.95 1.61 6.92
C GLN A 152 20.11 0.97 8.32
N ALA A 153 19.82 -0.33 8.46
CA ALA A 153 20.06 -1.07 9.70
C ALA A 153 21.57 -1.30 9.97
N ASN A 154 22.38 -1.45 8.91
CA ASN A 154 23.83 -1.64 9.05
C ASN A 154 24.63 -0.35 9.29
N HIS A 155 24.02 0.84 9.17
CA HIS A 155 24.70 2.10 9.54
C HIS A 155 24.57 2.45 11.03
N MET A 156 23.66 1.80 11.77
CA MET A 156 23.54 1.95 13.23
C MET A 156 24.17 0.79 14.02
N GLY A 157 24.80 -0.18 13.34
CA GLY A 157 25.47 -1.34 13.95
C GLY A 157 27.00 -1.32 13.89
N ARG A 158 27.63 -0.21 13.46
CA ARG A 158 29.09 -0.05 13.40
C ARG A 158 29.60 1.22 14.07
N ALA A 159 28.89 1.65 15.11
CA ALA A 159 29.36 2.64 16.08
C ALA A 159 29.05 2.13 17.49
N ALA A 160 29.65 0.99 17.83
CA ALA A 160 29.83 0.48 19.19
C ALA A 160 31.16 -0.28 19.21
#